data_AF-A0A7S3RPV5-F1
#
_entry.id   AF-A0A7S3RPV5-F1
#
_cell.length_a   1.000
_cell.length_b   1.000
_cell.length_c   1.000
_cell.angle_alpha   90.00
_cell.angle_beta   90.00
_cell.angle_gamma   90.00
#
_symmetry.space_group_name_H-M   'P 1'
#
loop_
_entity.id
_entity.type
_entity.pdbx_description
1 polymer ?
#
loop_
_entity_poly.entity_id
_entity_poly.type
_entity_poly.pdbx_seq_one_letter_code
_entity_poly.pdbx_strand_id
1 'polypeptide(L)'
;MHTARSNGQMFAILGHEEGPIRSGDTIYLRSAATGMNIDIEGTLAKARYNQKGGWQALRIVKKAFLNFCSEHGENCESTKCCKDEGMTCFKKNQWWSQCRYECNPGPDPTDAAGPDHWECKALG
;
A
#
# COMPACT_ATOMS: atom_id res chain seq x y z
N MET A 1 -4.50 12.74 -40.07
CA MET A 1 -3.90 12.94 -38.74
C MET A 1 -4.08 11.66 -37.93
N HIS A 2 -3.08 10.78 -37.94
CA HIS A 2 -3.07 9.59 -37.10
C HIS A 2 -2.30 9.94 -35.83
N THR A 3 -3.02 10.18 -34.74
CA THR A 3 -2.41 10.28 -33.42
C THR A 3 -1.91 8.90 -33.02
N ALA A 4 -0.65 8.85 -32.59
CA ALA A 4 0.01 7.64 -32.12
C ALA A 4 -0.89 6.89 -31.13
N ARG A 5 -1.22 5.62 -31.44
CA ARG A 5 -1.78 4.72 -30.44
C ARG A 5 -0.72 4.56 -29.35
N SER A 6 -0.90 5.21 -28.21
CA SER A 6 -0.09 4.91 -27.03
C SER A 6 -0.25 3.42 -26.73
N ASN A 7 0.85 2.69 -26.57
CA ASN A 7 0.82 1.27 -26.15
C ASN A 7 0.25 1.07 -24.72
N GLY A 8 -0.14 2.15 -24.05
CA GLY A 8 -0.78 2.12 -22.73
C GLY A 8 -2.30 2.08 -22.82
N GLN A 9 -2.92 1.43 -21.84
CA GLN A 9 -4.35 1.47 -21.62
C GLN A 9 -4.69 2.77 -20.86
N MET A 10 -5.66 3.53 -21.36
CA MET A 10 -6.14 4.75 -20.70
C MET A 10 -7.41 4.46 -19.89
N PHE A 11 -7.41 4.88 -18.63
CA PHE A 11 -8.54 4.76 -17.72
C PHE A 11 -8.90 6.11 -17.09
N ALA A 12 -10.19 6.36 -16.92
CA ALA A 12 -10.70 7.44 -16.08
C ALA A 12 -11.01 6.89 -14.68
N ILE A 13 -10.65 7.64 -13.64
CA ILE A 13 -11.03 7.35 -12.25
C ILE A 13 -12.31 8.12 -11.96
N LEU A 14 -13.41 7.39 -11.73
CA LEU A 14 -14.72 7.98 -11.47
C LEU A 14 -15.14 7.72 -10.02
N GLY A 15 -15.52 8.76 -9.28
CA GLY A 15 -16.13 8.60 -7.96
C GLY A 15 -17.51 7.95 -8.05
N HIS A 16 -17.96 7.34 -6.96
CA HIS A 16 -19.36 6.94 -6.82
C HIS A 16 -20.30 8.16 -6.84
N GLU A 17 -19.91 9.21 -6.11
CA GLU A 17 -20.59 10.50 -6.01
C GLU A 17 -19.84 11.58 -6.82
N GLU A 18 -20.50 12.72 -7.06
CA GLU A 18 -19.87 13.88 -7.70
C GLU A 18 -19.00 14.65 -6.69
N GLY A 19 -17.78 14.99 -7.11
CA GLY A 19 -16.86 15.78 -6.28
C GLY A 19 -15.40 15.32 -6.38
N PRO A 20 -14.51 15.94 -5.58
CA PRO A 20 -13.11 15.55 -5.52
C PRO A 20 -12.96 14.17 -4.87
N ILE A 21 -12.16 13.31 -5.49
CA ILE A 21 -11.83 11.98 -4.98
C ILE A 21 -10.87 12.10 -3.79
N ARG A 22 -11.20 11.42 -2.68
CA ARG A 22 -10.47 11.38 -1.41
C ARG A 22 -10.10 9.95 -1.02
N SER A 23 -9.18 9.83 -0.07
CA SER A 23 -8.84 8.54 0.53
C SER A 23 -10.04 8.00 1.30
N GLY A 24 -10.42 6.76 1.03
CA GLY A 24 -11.62 6.11 1.57
C GLY A 24 -12.76 6.01 0.56
N ASP A 25 -12.73 6.79 -0.52
CA ASP A 25 -13.82 6.85 -1.49
C ASP A 25 -13.96 5.55 -2.29
N THR A 26 -15.20 5.27 -2.69
CA THR A 26 -15.48 4.26 -3.72
C THR A 26 -15.30 4.89 -5.10
N ILE A 27 -14.49 4.23 -5.92
CA ILE A 27 -14.17 4.62 -7.30
C ILE A 27 -14.46 3.49 -8.29
N TYR A 28 -14.51 3.84 -9.56
CA TYR A 28 -14.63 2.95 -10.70
C TYR A 28 -13.55 3.30 -11.73
N LEU A 29 -12.77 2.32 -12.18
CA LEU A 29 -11.76 2.50 -13.23
C LEU A 29 -12.39 2.23 -14.59
N ARG A 30 -12.74 3.29 -15.32
CA ARG A 30 -13.44 3.20 -16.61
C ARG A 30 -12.47 3.27 -17.77
N SER A 31 -12.43 2.24 -18.60
CA SER A 31 -11.63 2.22 -19.83
C SER A 31 -12.08 3.35 -20.75
N ALA A 32 -11.15 4.21 -21.17
CA ALA A 32 -11.45 5.28 -22.13
C ALA A 32 -11.77 4.72 -23.53
N ALA A 33 -11.26 3.53 -23.86
CA ALA A 33 -11.46 2.90 -25.16
C ALA A 33 -12.83 2.23 -25.30
N THR A 34 -13.35 1.63 -24.22
CA THR A 34 -14.59 0.82 -24.27
C THR A 34 -15.73 1.41 -23.44
N GLY A 35 -15.44 2.35 -22.53
CA GLY A 35 -16.41 2.87 -21.58
C GLY A 35 -16.83 1.86 -20.50
N MET A 36 -16.15 0.72 -20.38
CA MET A 36 -16.44 -0.32 -19.39
C MET A 36 -15.60 -0.14 -18.11
N ASN A 37 -16.18 -0.48 -16.96
CA ASN A 37 -15.49 -0.43 -15.67
C ASN A 37 -14.78 -1.74 -15.38
N ILE A 38 -13.58 -1.64 -14.78
CA ILE A 38 -12.80 -2.80 -14.36
C ILE A 38 -13.52 -3.53 -13.21
N ASP A 39 -13.56 -4.85 -13.31
CA ASP A 39 -14.00 -5.81 -12.28
C ASP A 39 -12.95 -6.90 -12.08
N ILE A 40 -13.02 -7.58 -10.94
CA ILE A 40 -12.23 -8.78 -10.65
C ILE A 40 -13.16 -9.99 -10.60
N GLU A 41 -12.80 -11.03 -11.35
CA GLU A 41 -13.46 -12.34 -11.32
C GLU A 41 -12.42 -13.42 -11.06
N GLY A 42 -12.44 -13.99 -9.87
CA GLY A 42 -11.37 -14.86 -9.39
C GLY A 42 -10.04 -14.10 -9.37
N THR A 43 -9.11 -14.49 -10.24
CA THR A 43 -7.78 -13.86 -10.38
C THR A 43 -7.67 -12.93 -11.60
N LEU A 44 -8.74 -12.78 -12.38
CA LEU A 44 -8.72 -12.02 -13.63
C LEU A 44 -9.29 -10.62 -13.43
N ALA A 45 -8.50 -9.61 -13.79
CA ALA A 45 -8.99 -8.25 -13.99
C ALA A 45 -9.56 -8.11 -15.41
N LYS A 46 -10.81 -7.68 -15.51
CA LYS A 46 -11.53 -7.54 -16.79
C LYS A 46 -12.31 -6.24 -16.82
N ALA A 47 -12.69 -5.77 -18.01
CA ALA A 47 -13.56 -4.61 -18.18
C ALA A 47 -14.76 -5.01 -19.04
N ARG A 48 -15.82 -5.52 -18.39
CA ARG A 48 -16.91 -6.22 -19.10
C ARG A 48 -18.23 -5.45 -19.14
N TYR A 49 -18.48 -4.57 -18.17
CA TYR A 49 -19.75 -3.85 -18.08
C TYR A 49 -19.54 -2.38 -17.68
N ASN A 50 -20.47 -1.51 -18.06
CA ASN A 50 -20.37 -0.05 -17.89
C ASN A 50 -21.10 0.50 -16.64
N GLN A 51 -21.85 -0.34 -15.93
CA GLN A 51 -22.60 0.04 -14.73
C GLN A 51 -21.70 0.31 -13.52
N LYS A 52 -22.20 1.04 -12.53
CA LYS A 52 -21.51 1.24 -11.24
C LYS A 52 -22.07 0.24 -10.22
N GLY A 53 -21.72 -1.04 -10.39
CA GLY A 53 -22.15 -2.11 -9.49
C GLY A 53 -21.17 -2.36 -8.35
N GLY A 54 -21.64 -2.96 -7.24
CA GLY A 54 -20.79 -3.28 -6.09
C GLY A 54 -19.59 -4.19 -6.43
N TRP A 55 -19.73 -5.04 -7.44
CA TRP A 55 -18.68 -5.92 -7.94
C TRP A 55 -17.61 -5.20 -8.80
N GLN A 56 -17.80 -3.91 -9.10
CA GLN A 56 -16.84 -3.01 -9.75
C GLN A 56 -16.37 -1.90 -8.81
N ALA A 57 -16.85 -1.88 -7.57
CA ALA A 57 -16.56 -0.84 -6.59
C ALA A 57 -15.17 -1.07 -5.97
N LEU A 58 -14.23 -0.20 -6.31
CA LEU A 58 -12.87 -0.21 -5.76
C LEU A 58 -12.75 0.89 -4.71
N ARG A 59 -12.19 0.58 -3.54
CA ARG A 59 -11.91 1.61 -2.53
C ARG A 59 -10.51 2.18 -2.74
N ILE A 60 -10.39 3.46 -3.04
CA ILE A 60 -9.10 4.13 -3.14
C ILE A 60 -8.65 4.62 -1.78
N VAL A 61 -7.46 4.25 -1.34
CA VAL A 61 -6.88 4.71 -0.09
C VAL A 61 -5.43 5.09 -0.32
N LYS A 62 -4.97 6.13 0.38
CA LYS A 62 -3.54 6.42 0.45
C LYS A 62 -2.83 5.27 1.14
N LYS A 63 -1.58 5.00 0.77
CA LYS A 63 -0.74 3.97 1.42
C LYS A 63 -0.75 4.12 2.95
N ALA A 64 -0.67 5.35 3.46
CA ALA A 64 -0.72 5.65 4.89
C ALA A 64 -2.06 5.28 5.59
N PHE A 65 -3.12 5.01 4.83
CA PHE A 65 -4.44 4.61 5.32
C PHE A 65 -4.66 3.08 5.24
N LEU A 66 -3.80 2.38 4.51
CA LEU A 66 -3.69 0.95 4.61
C LEU A 66 -2.83 0.72 5.86
N ASN A 67 -3.46 0.47 7.02
CA ASN A 67 -2.76 0.09 8.26
C ASN A 67 -2.07 -1.28 8.11
N PHE A 68 -1.19 -1.42 7.13
CA PHE A 68 -0.20 -2.49 7.08
C PHE A 68 0.96 -2.03 7.95
N CYS A 69 0.74 -2.05 9.25
CA CYS A 69 1.84 -1.98 10.18
C CYS A 69 2.56 -3.31 10.18
N SER A 70 3.88 -3.25 10.29
CA SER A 70 4.72 -4.45 10.27
C SER A 70 4.47 -5.28 11.51
N GLU A 71 4.53 -6.60 11.37
CA GLU A 71 4.46 -7.51 12.51
C GLU A 71 5.77 -7.48 13.31
N HIS A 72 5.75 -8.03 14.51
CA HIS A 72 6.96 -8.19 15.32
C HIS A 72 8.04 -8.95 14.54
N GLY A 73 9.24 -8.38 14.46
CA GLY A 73 10.35 -9.00 13.72
C GLY A 73 10.42 -8.65 12.23
N GLU A 74 9.38 -8.04 11.64
CA GLU A 74 9.38 -7.68 10.22
C GLU A 74 10.09 -6.35 9.95
N ASN A 75 10.51 -6.15 8.69
CA ASN A 75 11.07 -4.89 8.27
C ASN A 75 9.99 -3.79 8.23
N CYS A 76 10.13 -2.79 9.09
CA CYS A 76 9.17 -1.70 9.24
C CYS A 76 9.64 -0.38 8.60
N GLU A 77 10.74 -0.35 7.85
CA GLU A 77 11.27 0.89 7.24
C GLU A 77 10.23 1.59 6.34
N SER A 78 9.44 0.79 5.60
CA SER A 78 8.45 1.31 4.65
C SER A 78 7.10 1.63 5.27
N THR A 79 6.77 1.00 6.41
CA THR A 79 5.49 1.11 7.11
C THR A 79 5.55 2.14 8.23
N LYS A 80 6.71 2.25 8.92
CA LYS A 80 6.96 3.13 10.07
C LYS A 80 5.88 3.03 11.14
N CYS A 81 5.31 1.84 11.28
CA CYS A 81 4.35 1.53 12.33
C CYS A 81 4.38 0.02 12.60
N CYS A 82 3.99 -0.35 13.81
CA CYS A 82 3.95 -1.72 14.29
C CYS A 82 2.52 -2.14 14.62
N LYS A 83 2.20 -3.41 14.33
CA LYS A 83 0.83 -3.92 14.43
C LYS A 83 0.34 -4.03 15.86
N ASP A 84 1.20 -4.43 16.79
CA ASP A 84 0.86 -4.60 18.19
C ASP A 84 1.15 -3.35 19.01
N GLU A 85 0.28 -3.08 19.99
CA GLU A 85 0.41 -1.94 20.90
C GLU A 85 1.71 -2.00 21.71
N GLY A 86 2.33 -0.84 21.92
CA GLY A 86 3.58 -0.72 22.69
C GLY A 86 4.85 -1.08 21.91
N MET A 87 4.74 -1.57 20.67
CA MET A 87 5.90 -1.69 19.78
C MET A 87 6.24 -0.39 19.08
N THR A 88 7.53 -0.17 18.87
CA THR A 88 8.08 0.95 18.12
C THR A 88 8.91 0.41 16.96
N CYS A 89 8.85 1.08 15.80
CA CYS A 89 9.71 0.72 14.68
C CYS A 89 11.11 1.28 14.91
N PHE A 90 12.08 0.43 15.25
CA PHE A 90 13.45 0.86 15.52
C PHE A 90 14.38 0.55 14.36
N LYS A 91 15.22 1.52 14.02
CA LYS A 91 16.27 1.32 13.02
C LYS A 91 17.44 0.50 13.60
N LYS A 92 17.79 -0.59 12.93
CA LYS A 92 19.04 -1.32 13.21
C LYS A 92 20.19 -0.62 12.52
N ASN A 93 20.13 -0.55 11.19
CA ASN A 93 21.17 0.02 10.33
C ASN A 93 20.52 0.61 9.05
N GLN A 94 21.33 1.01 8.06
CA GLN A 94 20.80 1.61 6.81
C GLN A 94 19.92 0.68 5.95
N TRP A 95 19.92 -0.64 6.21
CA TRP A 95 19.19 -1.64 5.41
C TRP A 95 18.00 -2.26 6.14
N TRP A 96 17.97 -2.16 7.47
CA TRP A 96 17.01 -2.87 8.31
C TRP A 96 16.48 -2.01 9.43
N SER A 97 15.15 -2.06 9.59
CA SER A 97 14.40 -1.46 10.70
C SER A 97 13.34 -2.47 11.11
N GLN A 98 13.08 -2.63 12.40
CA GLN A 98 12.22 -3.70 12.90
C GLN A 98 11.28 -3.24 14.01
N CYS A 99 10.08 -3.82 14.03
CA CYS A 99 9.15 -3.66 15.13
C CYS A 99 9.61 -4.45 16.35
N ARG A 100 9.91 -3.72 17.44
CA ARG A 100 10.31 -4.28 18.74
C ARG A 100 9.68 -3.48 19.87
N TYR A 101 9.49 -4.12 21.02
CA TYR A 101 9.04 -3.42 22.24
C TYR A 101 10.12 -2.52 22.81
N GLU A 102 11.36 -2.98 22.78
CA GLU A 102 12.52 -2.27 23.30
C GLU A 102 13.69 -2.36 22.31
N CYS A 103 14.59 -1.39 22.37
CA CYS A 103 15.81 -1.37 21.59
C CYS A 103 16.98 -0.84 22.43
N ASN A 104 18.03 -1.64 22.53
CA ASN A 104 19.27 -1.27 23.22
C ASN A 104 20.37 -1.01 22.17
N PRO A 105 21.02 0.17 22.15
CA PRO A 105 22.07 0.46 21.19
C PRO A 105 23.25 -0.52 21.27
N GLY A 106 23.84 -0.83 20.12
CA GLY A 106 24.98 -1.74 20.01
C GLY A 106 24.62 -3.12 19.47
N PRO A 107 25.57 -4.07 19.52
CA PRO A 107 25.33 -5.43 19.04
C PRO A 107 24.35 -6.14 19.98
N ASP A 108 23.30 -6.72 19.42
CA ASP A 108 22.35 -7.55 20.15
C ASP A 108 22.75 -9.02 20.00
N PRO A 109 23.22 -9.71 21.07
CA PRO A 109 23.64 -11.10 21.00
C PRO A 109 22.52 -12.08 20.60
N THR A 110 21.25 -11.64 20.67
CA THR A 110 20.07 -12.44 20.33
C THR A 110 19.61 -12.24 18.88
N ASP A 111 20.25 -11.35 18.14
CA ASP A 111 19.86 -10.99 16.78
C ASP A 111 20.41 -11.97 15.74
N ALA A 112 19.54 -12.87 15.28
CA ALA A 112 19.85 -13.83 14.24
C ALA A 112 20.17 -13.17 12.87
N ALA A 113 19.79 -11.91 12.66
CA ALA A 113 20.01 -11.18 11.40
C ALA A 113 21.40 -10.53 11.29
N GLY A 114 22.30 -10.72 12.27
CA GLY A 114 23.74 -10.43 12.15
C GLY A 114 24.28 -9.46 13.20
N PRO A 115 25.63 -9.32 13.30
CA PRO A 115 26.33 -8.60 14.37
C PRO A 115 26.25 -7.06 14.27
N ASP A 116 25.56 -6.53 13.27
CA ASP A 116 25.42 -5.10 13.04
C ASP A 116 24.82 -4.42 14.28
N HIS A 117 25.39 -3.26 14.63
CA HIS A 117 24.95 -2.48 15.78
C HIS A 117 23.59 -1.86 15.52
N TRP A 118 22.69 -1.97 16.48
CA TRP A 118 21.42 -1.25 16.46
C TRP A 118 21.64 0.24 16.72
N GLU A 119 21.25 1.09 15.77
CA GLU A 119 21.14 2.54 15.96
C GLU A 119 20.04 2.90 16.98
N CYS A 120 19.01 2.05 17.10
CA CYS A 120 17.83 2.23 17.96
C CYS A 120 17.10 3.56 17.78
N LYS A 121 17.18 4.14 16.59
CA LYS A 121 16.39 5.32 16.23
C LYS A 121 14.93 4.92 16.01
N ALA A 122 14.01 5.48 16.78
CA ALA A 122 12.57 5.33 16.54
C ALA A 122 12.16 6.00 15.22
N LEU A 123 11.44 5.27 14.38
CA LEU A 123 10.94 5.74 13.07
C LEU A 123 9.43 5.99 13.07
N GLY A 124 8.71 5.44 14.05
CA GLY A 124 7.27 5.54 14.23
C GLY A 124 6.86 5.12 15.61
#